data_AF-A0A3D8QIS7-F1
#
_entry.id   AF-A0A3D8QIS7-F1
#
_cell.length_a   1.000
_cell.length_b   1.000
_cell.length_c   1.000
_cell.angle_alpha   90.00
_cell.angle_beta   90.00
_cell.angle_gamma   90.00
#
_symmetry.space_group_name_H-M   'P 1'
#
loop_
_entity.id
_entity.type
_entity.pdbx_description
1 polymer ?
#
loop_
_entity_poly.entity_id
_entity_poly.type
_entity_poly.pdbx_seq_one_letter_code
_entity_poly.pdbx_strand_id
1 'polypeptide(L)'
;MSPEVVTSEPDAAQLPIPVTSASYDDLSVSKEALMTAAAPRRVCGLPRKMFWKVLLAIVVVAAVVGGAVGGTQAAKTQSKSVLDTSSASSSSVAASATATGTATTSTASSQATVTSSAAGSIGAIAASTFEDSSSNAYIHLYYQLSNTSQIIYRVYTGSTGWGPATELSLDITPKNDTPLSAVGYTDGSSSYLYLYYLDSSYNIIEAYLYSNLSSTELTFGQTTTISANVTTATHASTGLAAVNIESYGWRVYYQNADGYISELAKGSSWNKGKVVGGLAYSGSPIAASFITIPQINLFYVEADAAELYTLSYSGSWSTASALTKSDVSTWNGTSVSLASAGQNATDLMRTYYIGDDKGIYEYYNTSATAWKSTPDQSSQWKNADSLAGGLAAVGWTANIRLYYAVSDQIVEAALIKSSWREGAIS
;
A
#
# COMPACT_ATOMS: atom_id res chain seq x y z
N MET A 1 70.30 28.70 -6.60
CA MET A 1 69.59 28.06 -5.47
C MET A 1 68.17 27.85 -5.92
N SER A 2 67.86 26.65 -6.44
CA SER A 2 66.52 26.26 -6.88
C SER A 2 65.75 25.66 -5.71
N PRO A 3 64.44 25.92 -5.58
CA PRO A 3 63.63 25.25 -4.59
C PRO A 3 63.20 23.85 -5.08
N GLU A 4 63.34 22.89 -4.19
CA GLU A 4 63.00 21.48 -4.32
C GLU A 4 61.48 21.30 -4.19
N VAL A 5 60.84 20.69 -5.19
CA VAL A 5 59.41 20.40 -5.22
C VAL A 5 59.19 19.03 -4.58
N VAL A 6 58.58 19.02 -3.39
CA VAL A 6 58.14 17.80 -2.71
C VAL A 6 56.77 17.41 -3.26
N THR A 7 56.72 16.30 -3.99
CA THR A 7 55.48 15.63 -4.41
C THR A 7 55.01 14.68 -3.31
N SER A 8 53.86 14.96 -2.70
CA SER A 8 53.17 14.05 -1.78
C SER A 8 52.30 13.06 -2.55
N GLU A 9 52.56 11.78 -2.32
CA GLU A 9 51.85 10.59 -2.80
C GLU A 9 50.45 10.48 -2.17
N PRO A 10 49.38 10.15 -2.93
CA PRO A 10 48.04 10.02 -2.36
C PRO A 10 47.86 8.67 -1.64
N ASP A 11 47.42 8.79 -0.39
CA ASP A 11 47.15 7.71 0.56
C ASP A 11 46.06 6.75 0.06
N ALA A 12 46.28 5.47 0.32
CA ALA A 12 45.53 4.35 -0.22
C ALA A 12 44.12 4.23 0.41
N ALA A 13 43.17 3.83 -0.43
CA ALA A 13 41.78 3.57 -0.08
C ALA A 13 41.62 2.75 1.21
N GLN A 14 41.03 3.37 2.23
CA GLN A 14 40.47 2.67 3.39
C GLN A 14 39.23 1.90 2.94
N LEU A 15 39.30 0.57 3.06
CA LEU A 15 38.16 -0.34 2.88
C LEU A 15 37.12 -0.11 3.99
N PRO A 16 35.81 -0.23 3.69
CA PRO A 16 34.76 -0.05 4.68
C PRO A 16 34.79 -1.12 5.77
N ILE A 17 34.60 -0.66 7.01
CA ILE A 17 34.56 -1.46 8.24
C ILE A 17 33.32 -2.37 8.20
N PRO A 18 33.42 -3.67 8.55
CA PRO A 18 32.27 -4.56 8.63
C PRO A 18 31.30 -4.09 9.71
N VAL A 19 30.05 -3.82 9.32
CA VAL A 19 28.95 -3.48 10.21
C VAL A 19 28.64 -4.68 11.09
N THR A 20 29.04 -4.62 12.36
CA THR A 20 28.63 -5.59 13.38
C THR A 20 27.12 -5.47 13.60
N SER A 21 26.40 -6.56 13.34
CA SER A 21 24.96 -6.69 13.59
C SER A 21 24.67 -6.57 15.09
N ALA A 22 24.22 -5.40 15.54
CA ALA A 22 23.56 -5.28 16.83
C ALA A 22 22.32 -6.19 16.83
N SER A 23 22.32 -7.16 17.75
CA SER A 23 21.27 -8.15 17.93
C SER A 23 19.91 -7.47 18.17
N TYR A 24 18.88 -7.97 17.49
CA TYR A 24 17.48 -7.58 17.66
C TYR A 24 16.86 -8.13 18.97
N ASP A 25 17.62 -8.85 19.80
CA ASP A 25 17.11 -9.50 21.01
C ASP A 25 16.68 -8.49 22.10
N ASP A 26 17.17 -7.25 22.07
CA ASP A 26 16.88 -6.25 23.13
C ASP A 26 15.47 -5.63 23.03
N LEU A 27 14.72 -5.90 21.93
CA LEU A 27 13.29 -5.55 21.86
C LEU A 27 12.37 -6.64 22.42
N SER A 28 12.91 -7.82 22.76
CA SER A 28 12.14 -8.93 23.34
C SER A 28 12.16 -8.93 24.87
N VAL A 29 13.24 -8.42 25.50
CA VAL A 29 13.46 -8.55 26.94
C VAL A 29 12.63 -7.58 27.78
N SER A 30 12.28 -6.39 27.26
CA SER A 30 11.45 -5.43 28.02
C SER A 30 9.94 -5.73 27.96
N LYS A 31 9.50 -6.82 27.31
CA LYS A 31 8.08 -7.16 27.14
C LYS A 31 7.61 -8.37 27.96
N GLU A 32 8.52 -9.09 28.63
CA GLU A 32 8.13 -10.19 29.53
C GLU A 32 7.61 -9.70 30.90
N ALA A 33 7.82 -8.44 31.28
CA ALA A 33 7.43 -7.96 32.60
C ALA A 33 6.05 -7.28 32.69
N LEU A 34 5.38 -6.96 31.57
CA LEU A 34 4.11 -6.19 31.60
C LEU A 34 3.09 -6.53 30.49
N MET A 35 3.26 -7.62 29.76
CA MET A 35 2.16 -8.18 28.97
C MET A 35 1.36 -9.18 29.81
N THR A 36 0.37 -8.65 30.53
CA THR A 36 -0.88 -9.40 30.70
C THR A 36 -1.42 -9.66 29.30
N ALA A 37 -1.04 -10.80 28.73
CA ALA A 37 -1.41 -11.21 27.39
C ALA A 37 -2.93 -11.12 27.25
N ALA A 38 -3.41 -10.20 26.41
CA ALA A 38 -4.80 -10.21 25.99
C ALA A 38 -5.06 -11.59 25.38
N ALA A 39 -5.86 -12.39 26.08
CA ALA A 39 -6.05 -13.79 25.75
C ALA A 39 -6.48 -13.91 24.29
N PRO A 40 -5.87 -14.81 23.50
CA PRO A 40 -6.19 -14.97 22.08
C PRO A 40 -7.69 -15.18 21.94
N ARG A 41 -8.35 -14.35 21.11
CA ARG A 41 -9.81 -14.35 20.93
C ARG A 41 -10.28 -15.77 20.58
N ARG A 42 -11.00 -16.40 21.51
CA ARG A 42 -11.58 -17.74 21.33
C ARG A 42 -12.99 -17.59 20.80
N VAL A 43 -13.34 -18.38 19.78
CA VAL A 43 -14.72 -18.50 19.29
C VAL A 43 -15.23 -19.84 19.80
N CYS A 44 -16.28 -19.81 20.64
CA CYS A 44 -16.80 -20.99 21.35
C CYS A 44 -15.72 -21.76 22.15
N GLY A 45 -14.80 -21.05 22.81
CA GLY A 45 -13.76 -21.68 23.64
C GLY A 45 -12.57 -22.27 22.87
N LEU A 46 -12.59 -22.24 21.54
CA LEU A 46 -11.54 -22.76 20.66
C LEU A 46 -10.74 -21.63 19.96
N PRO A 47 -9.45 -21.85 19.63
CA PRO A 47 -8.68 -20.91 18.80
C PRO A 47 -9.33 -20.73 17.42
N ARG A 48 -9.34 -19.50 16.88
CA ARG A 48 -10.00 -19.15 15.59
C ARG A 48 -9.64 -20.10 14.45
N LYS A 49 -8.37 -20.51 14.32
CA LYS A 49 -7.90 -21.46 13.30
C LYS A 49 -8.45 -22.89 13.50
N MET A 50 -8.74 -23.28 14.74
CA MET A 50 -9.27 -24.60 15.07
C MET A 50 -10.78 -24.65 14.91
N PHE A 51 -11.49 -23.57 15.27
CA PHE A 51 -12.93 -23.43 15.10
C PHE A 51 -13.35 -23.66 13.64
N TRP A 52 -12.66 -23.04 12.68
CA TRP A 52 -12.96 -23.23 11.25
C TRP A 52 -12.73 -24.66 10.77
N LYS A 53 -11.73 -25.37 11.29
CA LYS A 53 -11.49 -26.79 10.97
C LYS A 53 -12.60 -27.69 11.51
N VAL A 54 -13.05 -27.45 12.74
CA VAL A 54 -14.14 -28.21 13.37
C VAL A 54 -15.47 -27.95 12.66
N LEU A 55 -15.78 -26.71 12.31
CA LEU A 55 -17.00 -26.36 11.58
C LEU A 55 -17.05 -27.06 10.21
N LEU A 56 -15.95 -27.04 9.46
CA LEU A 56 -15.84 -27.74 8.17
C LEU A 56 -16.09 -29.25 8.33
N ALA A 57 -15.52 -29.87 9.37
CA ALA A 57 -15.72 -31.28 9.65
C ALA A 57 -17.19 -31.62 9.95
N ILE A 58 -17.90 -30.77 10.72
CA ILE A 58 -19.34 -30.95 11.01
C ILE A 58 -20.18 -30.87 9.74
N VAL A 59 -19.89 -29.90 8.85
CA VAL A 59 -20.62 -29.75 7.58
C VAL A 59 -20.43 -30.98 6.69
N VAL A 60 -19.21 -31.53 6.60
CA VAL A 60 -18.94 -32.76 5.84
C VAL A 60 -19.72 -33.94 6.41
N VAL A 61 -19.74 -34.11 7.74
CA VAL A 61 -20.53 -35.18 8.38
C VAL A 61 -22.01 -35.00 8.12
N ALA A 62 -22.55 -33.79 8.22
CA ALA A 62 -23.96 -33.51 7.96
C ALA A 62 -24.34 -33.79 6.49
N ALA A 63 -23.46 -33.46 5.53
CA ALA A 63 -23.69 -33.76 4.11
C ALA A 63 -23.67 -35.27 3.83
N VAL A 64 -22.75 -36.02 4.44
CA VAL A 64 -22.68 -37.48 4.30
C VAL A 64 -23.90 -38.16 4.89
N VAL A 65 -24.32 -37.74 6.09
CA VAL A 65 -25.53 -38.29 6.73
C VAL A 65 -26.78 -37.90 5.94
N GLY A 66 -26.89 -36.65 5.48
CA GLY A 66 -28.00 -36.17 4.65
C GLY A 66 -28.14 -36.91 3.32
N GLY A 67 -27.02 -37.25 2.67
CA GLY A 67 -27.01 -38.05 1.45
C GLY A 67 -27.46 -39.49 1.66
N ALA A 68 -27.13 -40.09 2.81
CA ALA A 68 -27.49 -41.47 3.12
C ALA A 68 -29.00 -41.66 3.40
N VAL A 69 -29.67 -40.69 4.02
CA VAL A 69 -31.13 -40.75 4.26
C VAL A 69 -31.98 -40.19 3.11
N GLY A 70 -31.46 -39.27 2.29
CA GLY A 70 -32.20 -38.71 1.15
C GLY A 70 -32.33 -39.65 -0.05
N GLY A 71 -31.42 -40.62 -0.20
CA GLY A 71 -31.36 -41.53 -1.36
C GLY A 71 -32.46 -42.59 -1.43
N THR A 72 -33.16 -42.89 -0.33
CA THR A 72 -34.16 -43.97 -0.29
C THR A 72 -35.59 -43.55 -0.63
N GLN A 73 -35.86 -42.26 -0.84
CA GLN A 73 -37.21 -41.74 -1.15
C GLN A 73 -37.40 -41.26 -2.60
N ALA A 74 -36.34 -41.17 -3.41
CA ALA A 74 -36.43 -40.63 -4.77
C ALA A 74 -36.83 -41.65 -5.86
N ALA A 75 -36.99 -42.93 -5.52
CA ALA A 75 -37.29 -44.00 -6.47
C ALA A 75 -38.78 -44.38 -6.47
N LYS A 76 -39.68 -43.42 -6.72
CA LYS A 76 -41.04 -43.73 -7.18
C LYS A 76 -41.67 -42.50 -7.83
N THR A 77 -41.73 -42.49 -9.16
CA THR A 77 -42.95 -42.53 -9.99
C THR A 77 -42.60 -42.05 -11.40
N GLN A 78 -42.62 -42.96 -12.38
CA GLN A 78 -42.72 -42.66 -13.81
C GLN A 78 -44.17 -42.77 -14.27
N SER A 79 -44.63 -41.84 -15.10
CA SER A 79 -45.67 -41.99 -16.14
C SER A 79 -45.61 -40.73 -17.02
N LYS A 80 -45.10 -40.77 -18.25
CA LYS A 80 -45.67 -41.23 -19.55
C LYS A 80 -46.54 -40.17 -20.26
N SER A 81 -45.93 -39.59 -21.31
CA SER A 81 -46.43 -39.00 -22.58
C SER A 81 -47.61 -38.03 -22.62
N VAL A 82 -47.50 -36.95 -23.41
CA VAL A 82 -48.18 -36.77 -24.73
C VAL A 82 -47.70 -35.45 -25.39
N LEU A 83 -47.47 -35.52 -26.71
CA LEU A 83 -47.24 -34.43 -27.67
C LEU A 83 -48.58 -33.82 -28.10
N ASP A 84 -48.62 -32.49 -28.29
CA ASP A 84 -49.33 -31.78 -29.39
C ASP A 84 -49.18 -30.26 -29.16
N THR A 85 -48.63 -29.46 -30.08
CA THR A 85 -49.11 -29.02 -31.41
C THR A 85 -49.71 -27.60 -31.35
N SER A 86 -49.11 -26.70 -32.16
CA SER A 86 -49.70 -25.52 -32.81
C SER A 86 -49.83 -24.15 -32.11
N SER A 87 -49.10 -23.19 -32.70
CA SER A 87 -49.64 -21.99 -33.38
C SER A 87 -49.87 -20.67 -32.62
N ALA A 88 -49.07 -19.68 -33.06
CA ALA A 88 -49.47 -18.38 -33.62
C ALA A 88 -49.90 -17.20 -32.70
N SER A 89 -49.26 -16.05 -32.99
CA SER A 89 -49.81 -14.67 -32.96
C SER A 89 -50.14 -14.09 -31.56
N SER A 90 -50.03 -12.81 -31.22
CA SER A 90 -49.84 -11.53 -31.91
C SER A 90 -49.73 -10.44 -30.83
N SER A 91 -49.05 -9.33 -31.14
CA SER A 91 -49.34 -7.92 -30.74
C SER A 91 -49.93 -7.64 -29.33
N SER A 92 -49.44 -6.67 -28.54
CA SER A 92 -49.66 -5.24 -28.81
C SER A 92 -49.38 -4.40 -27.55
N VAL A 93 -49.18 -3.10 -27.81
CA VAL A 93 -49.43 -1.87 -27.02
C VAL A 93 -48.64 -1.53 -25.75
N ALA A 94 -48.16 -0.29 -25.83
CA ALA A 94 -47.65 0.61 -24.82
C ALA A 94 -48.68 0.99 -23.74
N ALA A 95 -48.19 1.40 -22.57
CA ALA A 95 -48.86 2.35 -21.71
C ALA A 95 -47.83 3.25 -21.01
N SER A 96 -48.02 4.55 -21.25
CA SER A 96 -47.32 5.67 -20.66
C SER A 96 -47.82 5.90 -19.23
N ALA A 97 -46.93 6.17 -18.28
CA ALA A 97 -47.29 6.61 -16.93
C ALA A 97 -46.50 7.88 -16.58
N THR A 98 -47.19 9.02 -16.68
CA THR A 98 -46.79 10.32 -16.16
C THR A 98 -46.91 10.30 -14.63
N ALA A 99 -45.82 10.59 -13.92
CA ALA A 99 -45.86 10.84 -12.48
C ALA A 99 -45.34 12.27 -12.19
N THR A 100 -46.28 13.16 -11.89
CA THR A 100 -46.06 14.49 -11.33
C THR A 100 -45.85 14.35 -9.82
N GLY A 101 -44.71 14.82 -9.31
CA GLY A 101 -44.35 14.72 -7.89
C GLY A 101 -43.66 15.98 -7.35
N THR A 102 -44.50 16.89 -6.86
CA THR A 102 -44.36 17.81 -5.71
C THR A 102 -42.95 18.22 -5.25
N ALA A 103 -42.63 19.50 -5.46
CA ALA A 103 -41.50 20.18 -4.84
C ALA A 103 -41.71 20.37 -3.33
N THR A 104 -40.78 19.86 -2.53
CA THR A 104 -40.66 20.14 -1.09
C THR A 104 -39.41 20.98 -0.87
N THR A 105 -39.61 22.23 -0.48
CA THR A 105 -38.58 23.15 0.00
C THR A 105 -38.03 22.65 1.34
N SER A 106 -36.77 22.21 1.34
CA SER A 106 -36.00 21.93 2.54
C SER A 106 -34.86 22.96 2.67
N THR A 107 -34.79 23.53 3.87
CA THR A 107 -33.90 24.60 4.30
C THR A 107 -32.46 24.08 4.35
N ALA A 108 -31.59 24.64 3.52
CA ALA A 108 -30.17 24.27 3.46
C ALA A 108 -29.39 24.85 4.65
N SER A 109 -28.77 23.99 5.46
CA SER A 109 -27.59 24.37 6.23
C SER A 109 -26.39 24.33 5.30
N SER A 110 -25.84 25.50 5.00
CA SER A 110 -24.67 25.69 4.16
C SER A 110 -23.40 25.20 4.85
N GLN A 111 -23.10 23.91 4.68
CA GLN A 111 -21.72 23.43 4.76
C GLN A 111 -21.22 23.44 3.30
N ALA A 112 -20.28 24.32 3.00
CA ALA A 112 -19.75 24.48 1.65
C ALA A 112 -19.01 23.20 1.26
N THR A 113 -19.66 22.36 0.45
CA THR A 113 -18.98 21.29 -0.29
C THR A 113 -18.08 21.97 -1.30
N VAL A 114 -16.79 22.05 -1.00
CA VAL A 114 -15.78 22.51 -1.95
C VAL A 114 -15.65 21.42 -3.00
N THR A 115 -16.38 21.53 -4.10
CA THR A 115 -16.14 20.73 -5.30
C THR A 115 -14.88 21.27 -5.98
N SER A 116 -13.72 21.13 -5.34
CA SER A 116 -12.45 21.44 -5.96
C SER A 116 -12.15 20.36 -6.99
N SER A 117 -12.50 20.63 -8.25
CA SER A 117 -11.68 20.16 -9.36
C SER A 117 -10.31 20.81 -9.19
N ALA A 118 -9.45 20.21 -8.37
CA ALA A 118 -8.12 20.71 -8.11
C ALA A 118 -7.37 20.80 -9.44
N ALA A 119 -7.31 22.01 -10.00
CA ALA A 119 -6.55 22.31 -11.20
C ALA A 119 -5.08 22.39 -10.79
N GLY A 120 -4.40 21.25 -10.78
CA GLY A 120 -2.99 21.14 -10.46
C GLY A 120 -2.50 19.73 -10.67
N SER A 121 -1.28 19.60 -11.20
CA SER A 121 -0.66 18.29 -11.39
C SER A 121 -0.42 17.61 -10.04
N ILE A 122 -0.53 16.28 -10.03
CA ILE A 122 -0.41 15.48 -8.81
C ILE A 122 1.06 15.09 -8.60
N GLY A 123 1.65 15.56 -7.51
CA GLY A 123 3.07 15.37 -7.21
C GLY A 123 3.36 14.05 -6.52
N ALA A 124 2.63 13.73 -5.45
CA ALA A 124 2.83 12.53 -4.66
C ALA A 124 1.50 11.84 -4.37
N ILE A 125 1.51 10.52 -4.28
CA ILE A 125 0.35 9.70 -3.91
C ILE A 125 0.81 8.68 -2.86
N ALA A 126 0.00 8.48 -1.83
CA ALA A 126 0.13 7.37 -0.89
C ALA A 126 -1.22 6.72 -0.68
N ALA A 127 -1.22 5.42 -0.42
CA ALA A 127 -2.42 4.68 -0.12
C ALA A 127 -2.18 3.72 1.04
N SER A 128 -3.22 3.51 1.84
CA SER A 128 -3.24 2.48 2.87
C SER A 128 -4.48 1.61 2.69
N THR A 129 -4.38 0.35 3.08
CA THR A 129 -5.51 -0.57 3.02
C THR A 129 -5.54 -1.50 4.22
N PHE A 130 -6.73 -1.99 4.54
CA PHE A 130 -6.95 -3.16 5.37
C PHE A 130 -8.29 -3.81 4.97
N GLU A 131 -8.47 -5.06 5.36
CA GLU A 131 -9.73 -5.79 5.20
C GLU A 131 -10.42 -6.01 6.54
N ASP A 132 -11.75 -5.89 6.57
CA ASP A 132 -12.54 -6.34 7.70
C ASP A 132 -12.73 -7.87 7.71
N SER A 133 -13.40 -8.38 8.74
CA SER A 133 -13.71 -9.80 8.86
C SER A 133 -14.62 -10.36 7.76
N SER A 134 -15.29 -9.48 7.02
CA SER A 134 -16.19 -9.81 5.91
C SER A 134 -15.49 -9.69 4.55
N SER A 135 -14.16 -9.47 4.53
CA SER A 135 -13.37 -9.27 3.31
C SER A 135 -13.76 -8.01 2.52
N ASN A 136 -14.34 -7.01 3.20
CA ASN A 136 -14.48 -5.69 2.60
C ASN A 136 -13.15 -4.95 2.75
N ALA A 137 -12.64 -4.43 1.64
CA ALA A 137 -11.45 -3.60 1.63
C ALA A 137 -11.82 -2.14 1.91
N TYR A 138 -11.05 -1.53 2.81
CA TYR A 138 -11.09 -0.10 3.08
C TYR A 138 -9.79 0.50 2.55
N ILE A 139 -9.91 1.59 1.80
CA ILE A 139 -8.76 2.25 1.18
C ILE A 139 -8.79 3.72 1.55
N HIS A 140 -7.64 4.21 1.99
CA HIS A 140 -7.43 5.63 2.26
C HIS A 140 -6.33 6.10 1.33
N LEU A 141 -6.69 6.99 0.42
CA LEU A 141 -5.84 7.53 -0.61
C LEU A 141 -5.51 8.98 -0.25
N TYR A 142 -4.24 9.33 -0.31
CA TYR A 142 -3.72 10.66 -0.03
C TYR A 142 -2.90 11.10 -1.23
N TYR A 143 -2.98 12.38 -1.58
CA TYR A 143 -2.17 12.95 -2.63
C TYR A 143 -1.86 14.41 -2.37
N GLN A 144 -0.71 14.86 -2.84
CA GLN A 144 -0.31 16.27 -2.79
C GLN A 144 -0.34 16.85 -4.19
N LEU A 145 -0.90 18.05 -4.33
CA LEU A 145 -0.76 18.81 -5.58
C LEU A 145 0.67 19.35 -5.69
N SER A 146 1.26 19.24 -6.88
CA SER A 146 2.61 19.68 -7.15
C SER A 146 2.82 21.15 -6.82
N ASN A 147 3.99 21.48 -6.26
CA ASN A 147 4.35 22.83 -5.79
C ASN A 147 3.43 23.41 -4.70
N THR A 148 2.68 22.58 -3.98
CA THR A 148 1.83 23.02 -2.85
C THR A 148 2.14 22.22 -1.59
N SER A 149 1.76 22.74 -0.43
CA SER A 149 1.77 22.01 0.84
C SER A 149 0.46 21.25 1.11
N GLN A 150 -0.54 21.36 0.22
CA GLN A 150 -1.88 20.84 0.42
C GLN A 150 -1.94 19.35 0.17
N ILE A 151 -2.34 18.58 1.18
CA ILE A 151 -2.65 17.16 1.04
C ILE A 151 -4.15 17.01 0.92
N ILE A 152 -4.59 16.28 -0.09
CA ILE A 152 -5.98 15.90 -0.32
C ILE A 152 -6.12 14.41 -0.03
N TYR A 153 -7.25 14.02 0.54
CA TYR A 153 -7.57 12.61 0.75
C TYR A 153 -8.91 12.21 0.13
N ARG A 154 -9.03 10.91 -0.13
CA ARG A 154 -10.28 10.22 -0.45
C ARG A 154 -10.35 8.90 0.32
N VAL A 155 -11.55 8.49 0.70
CA VAL A 155 -11.80 7.25 1.45
C VAL A 155 -12.75 6.35 0.68
N TYR A 156 -12.41 5.08 0.56
CA TYR A 156 -13.26 4.03 0.02
C TYR A 156 -13.70 3.09 1.16
N THR A 157 -15.00 2.96 1.38
CA THR A 157 -15.59 2.23 2.53
C THR A 157 -16.12 0.83 2.19
N GLY A 158 -15.70 0.26 1.05
CA GLY A 158 -16.17 -1.06 0.60
C GLY A 158 -17.61 -1.09 0.07
N SER A 159 -18.50 -0.30 0.65
CA SER A 159 -19.95 -0.38 0.47
C SER A 159 -20.57 0.83 -0.25
N THR A 160 -20.01 2.04 -0.08
CA THR A 160 -20.57 3.27 -0.65
C THR A 160 -19.73 3.87 -1.77
N GLY A 161 -18.66 3.20 -2.18
CA GLY A 161 -17.71 3.74 -3.16
C GLY A 161 -16.73 4.73 -2.54
N TRP A 162 -16.14 5.57 -3.39
CA TRP A 162 -15.23 6.63 -2.98
C TRP A 162 -15.99 7.83 -2.43
N GLY A 163 -15.54 8.36 -1.31
CA GLY A 163 -15.94 9.66 -0.79
C GLY A 163 -15.36 10.82 -1.61
N PRO A 164 -15.82 12.05 -1.35
CA PRO A 164 -15.34 13.24 -2.04
C PRO A 164 -13.85 13.51 -1.72
N ALA A 165 -13.16 14.16 -2.66
CA ALA A 165 -11.85 14.74 -2.41
C ALA A 165 -11.95 15.82 -1.32
N THR A 166 -11.17 15.68 -0.25
CA THR A 166 -11.22 16.57 0.90
C THR A 166 -9.80 17.01 1.28
N GLU A 167 -9.59 18.31 1.50
CA GLU A 167 -8.31 18.84 1.99
C GLU A 167 -8.06 18.38 3.44
N LEU A 168 -6.86 17.85 3.70
CA LEU A 168 -6.42 17.42 5.01
C LEU A 168 -5.74 18.58 5.74
N SER A 169 -6.36 19.07 6.81
CA SER A 169 -5.74 20.04 7.71
C SER A 169 -4.75 19.36 8.66
N LEU A 170 -3.50 19.83 8.67
CA LEU A 170 -2.40 19.28 9.48
C LEU A 170 -1.75 20.40 10.30
N ASP A 171 -1.41 20.10 11.56
CA ASP A 171 -0.76 21.07 12.46
C ASP A 171 0.68 21.41 12.06
N ILE A 172 1.39 20.45 11.45
CA ILE A 172 2.72 20.66 10.86
C ILE A 172 2.54 20.67 9.35
N THR A 173 2.91 21.80 8.72
CA THR A 173 2.75 21.96 7.28
C THR A 173 3.73 21.07 6.51
N PRO A 174 3.25 20.22 5.58
CA PRO A 174 4.12 19.48 4.69
C PRO A 174 4.93 20.43 3.79
N LYS A 175 6.17 20.06 3.45
CA LYS A 175 6.89 20.79 2.39
C LYS A 175 6.19 20.60 1.05
N ASN A 176 6.45 21.52 0.12
CA ASN A 176 6.06 21.33 -1.27
C ASN A 176 6.73 20.08 -1.84
N ASP A 177 5.97 19.34 -2.65
CA ASP A 177 6.40 18.10 -3.30
C ASP A 177 7.01 17.13 -2.29
N THR A 178 6.35 16.97 -1.15
CA THR A 178 6.75 16.01 -0.12
C THR A 178 6.53 14.59 -0.64
N PRO A 179 7.46 13.64 -0.37
CA PRO A 179 7.10 12.23 -0.45
C PRO A 179 5.92 11.96 0.50
N LEU A 180 5.06 11.02 0.11
CA LEU A 180 3.97 10.53 0.95
C LEU A 180 4.12 9.03 1.14
N SER A 181 3.86 8.55 2.35
CA SER A 181 3.67 7.13 2.62
C SER A 181 2.57 6.93 3.63
N ALA A 182 1.76 5.88 3.49
CA ALA A 182 0.60 5.68 4.34
C ALA A 182 0.45 4.21 4.73
N VAL A 183 -0.02 4.00 5.95
CA VAL A 183 -0.29 2.68 6.52
C VAL A 183 -1.49 2.80 7.45
N GLY A 184 -2.27 1.74 7.53
CA GLY A 184 -3.50 1.71 8.31
C GLY A 184 -3.73 0.37 8.96
N TYR A 185 -4.53 0.37 10.02
CA TYR A 185 -5.11 -0.83 10.59
C TYR A 185 -6.53 -0.54 11.09
N THR A 186 -7.25 -1.59 11.48
CA THR A 186 -8.56 -1.48 12.09
C THR A 186 -8.67 -2.35 13.34
N ASP A 187 -9.50 -1.92 14.29
CA ASP A 187 -9.94 -2.75 15.42
C ASP A 187 -11.25 -3.50 15.14
N GLY A 188 -11.83 -3.32 13.95
CA GLY A 188 -13.13 -3.85 13.52
C GLY A 188 -14.29 -2.85 13.65
N SER A 189 -14.06 -1.66 14.20
CA SER A 189 -15.07 -0.58 14.30
C SER A 189 -14.56 0.74 13.72
N SER A 190 -13.26 1.01 13.89
CA SER A 190 -12.62 2.21 13.40
C SER A 190 -11.38 1.90 12.56
N SER A 191 -11.08 2.81 11.64
CA SER A 191 -9.82 2.92 10.90
C SER A 191 -8.84 3.76 11.71
N TYR A 192 -7.60 3.30 11.81
CA TYR A 192 -6.47 4.05 12.38
C TYR A 192 -5.38 4.15 11.33
N LEU A 193 -4.99 5.38 10.99
CA LEU A 193 -4.21 5.68 9.80
C LEU A 193 -3.02 6.56 10.20
N TYR A 194 -1.89 6.29 9.55
CA TYR A 194 -0.66 7.03 9.77
C TYR A 194 -0.14 7.44 8.41
N LEU A 195 -0.09 8.75 8.20
CA LEU A 195 0.45 9.38 7.01
C LEU A 195 1.82 9.95 7.35
N TYR A 196 2.81 9.63 6.55
CA TYR A 196 4.18 10.12 6.69
C TYR A 196 4.54 11.07 5.56
N TYR A 197 5.16 12.19 5.92
CA TYR A 197 5.62 13.23 5.00
C TYR A 197 6.82 13.98 5.59
N LEU A 198 7.40 14.90 4.82
CA LEU A 198 8.47 15.80 5.24
C LEU A 198 7.91 17.20 5.51
N ASP A 199 8.36 17.83 6.60
CA ASP A 199 8.16 19.27 6.79
C ASP A 199 9.18 20.10 6.00
N SER A 200 9.09 21.44 6.10
CA SER A 200 10.02 22.37 5.44
C SER A 200 11.47 22.28 5.93
N SER A 201 11.71 21.64 7.08
CA SER A 201 13.04 21.38 7.65
C SER A 201 13.52 19.95 7.35
N TYR A 202 12.84 19.23 6.47
CA TYR A 202 13.13 17.86 6.07
C TYR A 202 12.99 16.84 7.21
N ASN A 203 12.27 17.19 8.28
CA ASN A 203 11.93 16.23 9.31
C ASN A 203 10.83 15.30 8.81
N ILE A 204 10.96 14.01 9.08
CA ILE A 204 9.89 13.04 8.89
C ILE A 204 8.83 13.24 9.98
N ILE A 205 7.60 13.51 9.54
CA ILE A 205 6.42 13.73 10.36
C ILE A 205 5.47 12.54 10.22
N GLU A 206 4.94 12.06 11.34
CA GLU A 206 3.83 11.11 11.42
C GLU A 206 2.54 11.91 11.73
N ALA A 207 1.55 11.88 10.84
CA ALA A 207 0.20 12.35 11.12
C ALA A 207 -0.71 11.17 11.44
N TYR A 208 -1.30 11.20 12.63
CA TYR A 208 -2.28 10.21 13.08
C TYR A 208 -3.70 10.67 12.76
N LEU A 209 -4.43 9.83 12.02
CA LEU A 209 -5.80 10.05 11.59
C LEU A 209 -6.65 8.84 11.97
N TYR A 210 -7.95 9.06 12.16
CA TYR A 210 -8.88 7.98 12.43
C TYR A 210 -10.26 8.24 11.81
N SER A 211 -11.05 7.18 11.63
CA SER A 211 -12.42 7.28 11.12
C SER A 211 -13.25 6.08 11.54
N ASN A 212 -14.58 6.21 11.49
CA ASN A 212 -15.47 5.05 11.56
C ASN A 212 -15.45 4.30 10.22
N LEU A 213 -15.56 2.97 10.22
CA LEU A 213 -15.51 2.18 8.99
C LEU A 213 -16.60 2.56 7.96
N SER A 214 -17.75 3.05 8.42
CA SER A 214 -18.83 3.51 7.55
C SER A 214 -18.68 4.95 7.06
N SER A 215 -17.66 5.68 7.52
CA SER A 215 -17.47 7.10 7.22
C SER A 215 -16.45 7.29 6.11
N THR A 216 -16.70 8.28 5.25
CA THR A 216 -15.73 8.77 4.26
C THR A 216 -14.91 9.95 4.77
N GLU A 217 -15.17 10.42 5.99
CA GLU A 217 -14.49 11.56 6.60
C GLU A 217 -13.35 11.08 7.52
N LEU A 218 -12.20 11.74 7.45
CA LEU A 218 -11.09 11.48 8.36
C LEU A 218 -11.08 12.52 9.47
N THR A 219 -10.90 12.06 10.71
CA THR A 219 -10.63 12.92 11.85
C THR A 219 -9.13 13.00 12.07
N PHE A 220 -8.60 14.21 12.10
CA PHE A 220 -7.22 14.47 12.47
C PHE A 220 -7.04 14.33 13.98
N GLY A 221 -6.02 13.57 14.39
CA GLY A 221 -5.66 13.41 15.80
C GLY A 221 -4.51 14.32 16.20
N GLN A 222 -3.31 14.03 15.70
CA GLN A 222 -2.09 14.77 16.03
C GLN A 222 -1.00 14.54 14.98
N THR A 223 0.03 15.39 15.02
CA THR A 223 1.30 15.17 14.33
C THR A 223 2.43 14.86 15.31
N THR A 224 3.47 14.16 14.87
CA THR A 224 4.67 13.87 15.67
C THR A 224 5.89 13.85 14.77
N THR A 225 6.94 14.57 15.14
CA THR A 225 8.23 14.54 14.44
C THR A 225 9.01 13.27 14.83
N ILE A 226 8.93 12.23 14.00
CA ILE A 226 9.49 10.91 14.32
C ILE A 226 11.00 10.82 14.06
N SER A 227 11.54 11.78 13.31
CA SER A 227 12.96 11.92 13.01
C SER A 227 13.72 12.80 14.01
N ALA A 228 13.08 13.28 15.09
CA ALA A 228 13.70 14.26 16.00
C ALA A 228 15.00 13.76 16.67
N ASN A 229 15.19 12.45 16.79
CA ASN A 229 16.32 11.83 17.48
C ASN A 229 17.23 11.02 16.54
N VAL A 230 17.14 11.22 15.23
CA VAL A 230 18.01 10.49 14.29
C VAL A 230 19.47 10.85 14.49
N THR A 231 20.35 9.87 14.32
CA THR A 231 21.80 10.05 14.39
C THR A 231 22.35 10.76 13.16
N THR A 232 21.89 10.35 11.98
CA THR A 232 22.13 11.04 10.70
C THR A 232 20.83 11.68 10.24
N ALA A 233 20.89 12.96 9.87
CA ALA A 233 19.73 13.72 9.41
C ALA A 233 19.04 13.06 8.20
N THR A 234 17.78 13.40 7.97
CA THR A 234 17.02 12.97 6.78
C THR A 234 17.55 13.66 5.52
N HIS A 235 17.63 12.94 4.40
CA HIS A 235 17.95 13.55 3.10
C HIS A 235 16.78 14.44 2.62
N ALA A 236 17.07 15.65 2.11
CA ALA A 236 16.06 16.65 1.76
C ALA A 236 15.07 16.21 0.67
N SER A 237 15.51 15.32 -0.22
CA SER A 237 14.71 14.76 -1.33
C SER A 237 14.37 13.28 -1.16
N THR A 238 14.52 12.71 0.05
CA THR A 238 14.26 11.28 0.28
C THR A 238 12.88 10.84 -0.22
N GLY A 239 12.77 9.63 -0.78
CA GLY A 239 11.50 8.90 -0.81
C GLY A 239 11.07 8.47 0.60
N LEU A 240 9.82 8.05 0.77
CA LEU A 240 9.34 7.45 2.02
C LEU A 240 8.58 6.16 1.74
N ALA A 241 8.86 5.13 2.53
CA ALA A 241 8.05 3.92 2.57
C ALA A 241 7.72 3.56 4.00
N ALA A 242 6.51 3.10 4.27
CA ALA A 242 6.08 2.69 5.59
C ALA A 242 5.35 1.34 5.55
N VAL A 243 5.55 0.55 6.60
CA VAL A 243 4.81 -0.70 6.83
C VAL A 243 4.42 -0.83 8.30
N ASN A 244 3.26 -1.42 8.56
CA ASN A 244 2.85 -1.86 9.88
C ASN A 244 2.76 -3.39 9.89
N ILE A 245 3.59 -4.03 10.71
CA ILE A 245 3.76 -5.48 10.71
C ILE A 245 3.25 -6.05 12.04
N GLU A 246 2.00 -5.73 12.38
CA GLU A 246 1.31 -6.19 13.58
C GLU A 246 2.20 -6.13 14.84
N SER A 247 2.55 -7.29 15.40
CA SER A 247 3.37 -7.44 16.61
C SER A 247 4.82 -6.94 16.46
N TYR A 248 5.32 -6.78 15.24
CA TYR A 248 6.65 -6.24 14.95
C TYR A 248 6.64 -4.71 14.88
N GLY A 249 5.47 -4.08 14.85
CA GLY A 249 5.29 -2.63 14.94
C GLY A 249 5.48 -1.90 13.62
N TRP A 250 5.65 -0.58 13.74
CA TRP A 250 5.76 0.34 12.61
C TRP A 250 7.20 0.47 12.13
N ARG A 251 7.38 0.56 10.83
CA ARG A 251 8.66 0.86 10.17
C ARG A 251 8.45 1.97 9.16
N VAL A 252 9.39 2.91 9.12
CA VAL A 252 9.47 3.97 8.11
C VAL A 252 10.88 3.95 7.53
N TYR A 253 10.98 3.87 6.23
CA TYR A 253 12.23 3.85 5.48
C TYR A 253 12.43 5.17 4.76
N TYR A 254 13.66 5.64 4.81
CA TYR A 254 14.09 6.92 4.25
C TYR A 254 15.56 6.84 3.86
N GLN A 255 16.00 7.73 2.98
CA GLN A 255 17.39 8.01 2.70
C GLN A 255 17.89 9.04 3.72
N ASN A 256 19.00 8.72 4.39
CA ASN A 256 19.66 9.65 5.30
C ASN A 256 20.58 10.63 4.54
N ALA A 257 21.07 11.66 5.21
CA ALA A 257 21.90 12.70 4.63
C ALA A 257 23.25 12.19 4.08
N ASP A 258 23.71 11.02 4.52
CA ASP A 258 24.89 10.34 3.99
C ASP A 258 24.57 9.50 2.73
N GLY A 259 23.30 9.51 2.28
CA GLY A 259 22.82 8.83 1.09
C GLY A 259 22.38 7.37 1.30
N TYR A 260 22.50 6.82 2.51
CA TYR A 260 22.14 5.43 2.78
C TYR A 260 20.65 5.25 3.10
N ILE A 261 20.11 4.08 2.76
CA ILE A 261 18.77 3.69 3.18
C ILE A 261 18.76 3.33 4.67
N SER A 262 17.97 4.09 5.43
CA SER A 262 17.77 3.99 6.86
C SER A 262 16.34 3.59 7.22
N GLU A 263 16.20 2.98 8.40
CA GLU A 263 14.95 2.58 9.02
C GLU A 263 14.73 3.34 10.34
N LEU A 264 13.55 3.92 10.49
CA LEU A 264 12.93 4.24 11.78
C LEU A 264 12.00 3.11 12.19
N ALA A 265 12.17 2.58 13.41
CA ALA A 265 11.31 1.54 13.96
C ALA A 265 10.64 2.02 15.25
N LYS A 266 9.33 1.76 15.39
CA LYS A 266 8.54 2.13 16.58
C LYS A 266 8.44 0.97 17.55
N GLY A 267 9.14 1.08 18.68
CA GLY A 267 8.94 0.27 19.88
C GLY A 267 8.01 0.98 20.86
N SER A 268 8.49 1.24 22.08
CA SER A 268 7.86 2.22 23.00
C SER A 268 8.05 3.67 22.52
N SER A 269 9.10 3.90 21.74
CA SER A 269 9.43 5.15 21.06
C SER A 269 10.06 4.84 19.70
N TRP A 270 10.19 5.85 18.85
CA TRP A 270 10.96 5.74 17.61
C TRP A 270 12.45 5.62 17.93
N ASN A 271 13.14 4.69 17.28
CA ASN A 271 14.58 4.55 17.41
C ASN A 271 15.34 5.76 16.79
N LYS A 272 16.67 5.76 16.92
CA LYS A 272 17.53 6.86 16.41
C LYS A 272 17.90 6.74 14.93
N GLY A 273 17.12 5.99 14.14
CA GLY A 273 17.48 5.59 12.79
C GLY A 273 18.57 4.51 12.77
N LYS A 274 18.46 3.56 11.84
CA LYS A 274 19.46 2.52 11.60
C LYS A 274 19.64 2.34 10.09
N VAL A 275 20.88 2.31 9.61
CA VAL A 275 21.16 1.94 8.22
C VAL A 275 20.79 0.48 7.99
N VAL A 276 19.96 0.22 6.98
CA VAL A 276 19.47 -1.12 6.63
C VAL A 276 19.79 -1.51 5.18
N GLY A 277 19.95 -0.53 4.29
CA GLY A 277 20.30 -0.76 2.89
C GLY A 277 21.61 -0.08 2.49
N GLY A 278 21.93 -0.14 1.19
CA GLY A 278 23.14 0.43 0.63
C GLY A 278 23.05 1.94 0.39
N LEU A 279 24.09 2.46 -0.27
CA LEU A 279 24.11 3.83 -0.79
C LEU A 279 23.07 3.94 -1.91
N ALA A 280 22.18 4.91 -1.78
CA ALA A 280 21.10 5.12 -2.73
C ALA A 280 21.35 6.38 -3.57
N TYR A 281 20.78 6.39 -4.77
CA TYR A 281 20.77 7.58 -5.61
C TYR A 281 20.16 8.75 -4.84
N SER A 282 20.67 9.97 -5.04
CA SER A 282 20.18 11.15 -4.31
C SER A 282 18.70 11.41 -4.59
N GLY A 283 17.88 11.33 -3.55
CA GLY A 283 16.42 11.41 -3.67
C GLY A 283 15.78 10.12 -4.18
N SER A 284 16.42 8.98 -3.95
CA SER A 284 15.91 7.68 -4.36
C SER A 284 14.46 7.51 -3.91
N PRO A 285 13.55 7.09 -4.82
CA PRO A 285 12.25 6.60 -4.41
C PRO A 285 12.44 5.36 -3.54
N ILE A 286 11.50 5.10 -2.63
CA ILE A 286 11.55 3.97 -1.72
C ILE A 286 10.17 3.35 -1.69
N ALA A 287 10.09 2.03 -1.84
CA ALA A 287 8.86 1.27 -1.67
C ALA A 287 9.10 0.11 -0.71
N ALA A 288 8.10 -0.21 0.12
CA ALA A 288 8.17 -1.34 1.03
C ALA A 288 6.84 -2.09 1.06
N SER A 289 6.91 -3.41 1.15
CA SER A 289 5.75 -4.28 1.30
C SER A 289 6.12 -5.57 2.02
N PHE A 290 5.10 -6.32 2.42
CA PHE A 290 5.25 -7.63 3.02
C PHE A 290 4.09 -8.53 2.61
N ILE A 291 4.30 -9.83 2.74
CA ILE A 291 3.25 -10.85 2.54
C ILE A 291 3.16 -11.71 3.80
N THR A 292 4.29 -12.30 4.17
CA THR A 292 4.44 -13.15 5.35
C THR A 292 5.09 -12.35 6.45
N ILE A 293 4.57 -12.40 7.66
CA ILE A 293 5.21 -11.76 8.82
C ILE A 293 6.35 -12.67 9.32
N PRO A 294 7.56 -12.15 9.60
CA PRO A 294 7.96 -10.73 9.59
C PRO A 294 8.68 -10.29 8.30
N GLN A 295 8.49 -10.97 7.18
CA GLN A 295 9.21 -10.72 5.95
C GLN A 295 8.88 -9.37 5.31
N ILE A 296 9.85 -8.46 5.28
CA ILE A 296 9.73 -7.16 4.61
C ILE A 296 10.54 -7.21 3.34
N ASN A 297 10.06 -6.59 2.28
CA ASN A 297 10.86 -6.31 1.11
C ASN A 297 10.89 -4.81 0.89
N LEU A 298 12.08 -4.32 0.63
CA LEU A 298 12.38 -2.90 0.44
C LEU A 298 12.99 -2.74 -0.95
N PHE A 299 12.60 -1.68 -1.63
CA PHE A 299 13.05 -1.34 -2.98
C PHE A 299 13.52 0.10 -3.01
N TYR A 300 14.62 0.35 -3.70
CA TYR A 300 15.21 1.67 -3.86
C TYR A 300 16.09 1.71 -5.11
N VAL A 301 16.55 2.89 -5.52
CA VAL A 301 17.51 3.07 -6.61
C VAL A 301 18.91 3.24 -6.02
N GLU A 302 19.83 2.38 -6.45
CA GLU A 302 21.23 2.39 -5.99
C GLU A 302 22.03 3.52 -6.66
N ALA A 303 23.04 4.06 -5.96
CA ALA A 303 23.75 5.27 -6.37
C ALA A 303 24.66 5.11 -7.60
N ASP A 304 25.42 4.02 -7.66
CA ASP A 304 26.47 3.84 -8.67
C ASP A 304 25.94 3.36 -10.02
N ALA A 305 24.98 2.43 -9.98
CA ALA A 305 24.40 1.84 -11.18
C ALA A 305 23.10 2.54 -11.64
N ALA A 306 22.51 3.37 -10.78
CA ALA A 306 21.16 3.90 -10.94
C ALA A 306 20.13 2.79 -11.22
N GLU A 307 20.36 1.57 -10.71
CA GLU A 307 19.52 0.40 -10.90
C GLU A 307 18.51 0.25 -9.76
N LEU A 308 17.36 -0.38 -10.03
CA LEU A 308 16.41 -0.78 -9.00
C LEU A 308 17.02 -1.91 -8.17
N TYR A 309 17.18 -1.70 -6.87
CA TYR A 309 17.69 -2.68 -5.92
C TYR A 309 16.58 -3.17 -5.00
N THR A 310 16.76 -4.38 -4.49
CA THR A 310 15.90 -4.96 -3.46
C THR A 310 16.73 -5.58 -2.33
N LEU A 311 16.17 -5.54 -1.12
CA LEU A 311 16.64 -6.27 0.05
C LEU A 311 15.42 -6.73 0.86
N SER A 312 15.62 -7.79 1.63
CA SER A 312 14.56 -8.39 2.43
C SER A 312 14.96 -8.53 3.88
N TYR A 313 14.00 -8.38 4.79
CA TYR A 313 14.17 -8.68 6.20
C TYR A 313 13.50 -10.01 6.51
N SER A 314 14.19 -10.93 7.18
CA SER A 314 13.60 -12.18 7.71
C SER A 314 14.22 -12.57 9.05
N GLY A 315 14.24 -11.61 9.99
CA GLY A 315 15.02 -11.69 11.24
C GLY A 315 16.39 -11.04 11.12
N SER A 316 16.91 -10.93 9.90
CA SER A 316 18.02 -10.05 9.53
C SER A 316 17.80 -9.51 8.13
N TRP A 317 18.42 -8.37 7.82
CA TRP A 317 18.42 -7.80 6.48
C TRP A 317 19.38 -8.60 5.58
N SER A 318 18.90 -8.96 4.40
CA SER A 318 19.75 -9.52 3.34
C SER A 318 20.67 -8.43 2.78
N THR A 319 21.74 -8.85 2.10
CA THR A 319 22.49 -7.95 1.23
C THR A 319 21.56 -7.43 0.12
N ALA A 320 21.68 -6.14 -0.19
CA ALA A 320 20.93 -5.55 -1.30
C ALA A 320 21.45 -6.10 -2.64
N SER A 321 20.55 -6.32 -3.59
CA SER A 321 20.86 -6.86 -4.91
C SER A 321 20.05 -6.17 -5.99
N ALA A 322 20.66 -5.98 -7.16
CA ALA A 322 19.99 -5.43 -8.33
C ALA A 322 18.82 -6.31 -8.78
N LEU A 323 17.67 -5.67 -8.98
CA LEU A 323 16.45 -6.24 -9.56
C LEU A 323 16.39 -5.97 -11.06
N THR A 324 16.70 -4.73 -11.47
CA THR A 324 16.96 -4.40 -12.88
C THR A 324 18.38 -4.82 -13.25
N LYS A 325 18.60 -5.07 -14.54
CA LYS A 325 19.95 -5.12 -15.14
C LYS A 325 20.09 -3.94 -16.09
N SER A 326 21.31 -3.55 -16.42
CA SER A 326 21.68 -2.48 -17.37
C SER A 326 20.90 -2.41 -18.69
N ASP A 327 20.19 -3.47 -19.08
CA ASP A 327 19.53 -3.62 -20.38
C ASP A 327 18.03 -3.28 -20.36
N VAL A 328 17.45 -2.82 -19.24
CA VAL A 328 16.04 -2.40 -19.19
C VAL A 328 15.91 -0.99 -19.78
N SER A 329 15.61 -0.90 -21.08
CA SER A 329 15.57 0.37 -21.82
C SER A 329 14.54 1.37 -21.32
N THR A 330 13.52 0.91 -20.60
CA THR A 330 12.42 1.73 -20.09
C THR A 330 12.70 2.31 -18.70
N TRP A 331 13.85 1.96 -18.12
CA TRP A 331 14.24 2.38 -16.79
C TRP A 331 15.05 3.67 -16.84
N ASN A 332 14.52 4.72 -16.22
CA ASN A 332 15.14 6.06 -16.25
C ASN A 332 16.18 6.28 -15.14
N GLY A 333 16.33 5.36 -14.19
CA GLY A 333 17.27 5.45 -13.06
C GLY A 333 16.99 6.55 -12.05
N THR A 334 17.07 7.81 -12.46
CA THR A 334 17.19 8.96 -11.57
C THR A 334 15.88 9.69 -11.27
N SER A 335 14.86 9.48 -12.09
CA SER A 335 13.56 10.15 -12.02
C SER A 335 12.44 9.15 -12.19
N VAL A 336 12.29 8.28 -11.19
CA VAL A 336 11.30 7.20 -11.17
C VAL A 336 10.49 7.28 -9.89
N SER A 337 9.21 6.92 -9.98
CA SER A 337 8.36 6.66 -8.82
C SER A 337 8.28 5.16 -8.56
N LEU A 338 8.27 4.76 -7.29
CA LEU A 338 8.17 3.36 -6.89
C LEU A 338 6.96 3.14 -5.99
N ALA A 339 6.31 1.99 -6.15
CA ALA A 339 5.31 1.49 -5.23
C ALA A 339 5.43 -0.03 -5.12
N SER A 340 5.03 -0.61 -3.98
CA SER A 340 5.02 -2.06 -3.84
C SER A 340 3.85 -2.54 -2.99
N ALA A 341 3.33 -3.72 -3.29
CA ALA A 341 2.20 -4.31 -2.59
C ALA A 341 2.31 -5.84 -2.53
N GLY A 342 1.77 -6.43 -1.46
CA GLY A 342 1.68 -7.88 -1.26
C GLY A 342 0.26 -8.41 -1.39
N GLN A 343 0.13 -9.65 -1.87
CA GLN A 343 -1.12 -10.42 -1.97
C GLN A 343 -0.99 -11.70 -1.15
N ASN A 344 -1.46 -11.68 0.09
CA ASN A 344 -1.23 -12.75 1.06
C ASN A 344 -1.87 -14.09 0.65
N ALA A 345 -3.00 -14.09 -0.06
CA ALA A 345 -3.68 -15.32 -0.44
C ALA A 345 -3.02 -16.05 -1.60
N THR A 346 -2.33 -15.31 -2.48
CA THR A 346 -1.63 -15.86 -3.64
C THR A 346 -0.12 -15.92 -3.43
N ASP A 347 0.37 -15.47 -2.28
CA ASP A 347 1.79 -15.33 -1.98
C ASP A 347 2.52 -14.57 -3.10
N LEU A 348 1.95 -13.45 -3.55
CA LEU A 348 2.52 -12.64 -4.63
C LEU A 348 2.92 -11.25 -4.14
N MET A 349 4.12 -10.82 -4.47
CA MET A 349 4.63 -9.49 -4.21
C MET A 349 4.85 -8.81 -5.54
N ARG A 350 4.48 -7.53 -5.60
CA ARG A 350 4.60 -6.72 -6.81
C ARG A 350 5.30 -5.42 -6.44
N THR A 351 6.22 -4.99 -7.29
CA THR A 351 6.79 -3.65 -7.25
C THR A 351 6.61 -3.00 -8.61
N TYR A 352 6.22 -1.74 -8.58
CA TYR A 352 5.84 -0.94 -9.73
C TYR A 352 6.78 0.23 -9.89
N TYR A 353 7.01 0.63 -11.14
CA TYR A 353 7.70 1.88 -11.44
C TYR A 353 7.11 2.57 -12.67
N ILE A 354 7.33 3.88 -12.77
CA ILE A 354 7.04 4.67 -13.97
C ILE A 354 8.32 4.72 -14.81
N GLY A 355 8.26 4.20 -16.04
CA GLY A 355 9.37 4.21 -16.99
C GLY A 355 9.58 5.57 -17.66
N ASP A 356 10.67 5.72 -18.40
CA ASP A 356 11.03 6.94 -19.15
C ASP A 356 10.01 7.34 -20.23
N ASP A 357 9.26 6.36 -20.73
CA ASP A 357 8.14 6.51 -21.66
C ASP A 357 6.81 6.85 -20.96
N LYS A 358 6.84 7.07 -19.64
CA LYS A 358 5.68 7.26 -18.74
C LYS A 358 4.79 6.02 -18.60
N GLY A 359 5.19 4.88 -19.16
CA GLY A 359 4.52 3.61 -18.98
C GLY A 359 4.69 3.09 -17.55
N ILE A 360 3.70 2.36 -17.04
CA ILE A 360 3.83 1.68 -15.76
C ILE A 360 4.36 0.27 -15.99
N TYR A 361 5.36 -0.11 -15.21
CA TYR A 361 6.02 -1.41 -15.28
C TYR A 361 5.96 -2.14 -13.96
N GLU A 362 5.94 -3.46 -14.00
CA GLU A 362 5.80 -4.31 -12.83
C GLU A 362 6.87 -5.40 -12.80
N TYR A 363 7.53 -5.54 -11.66
CA TYR A 363 8.17 -6.79 -11.27
C TYR A 363 7.29 -7.51 -10.27
N TYR A 364 7.24 -8.84 -10.36
CA TYR A 364 6.57 -9.66 -9.35
C TYR A 364 7.36 -10.90 -9.00
N ASN A 365 7.08 -11.40 -7.79
CA ASN A 365 7.66 -12.62 -7.24
C ASN A 365 6.68 -13.32 -6.28
N THR A 366 6.92 -14.59 -5.97
CA THR A 366 6.36 -15.29 -4.81
C THR A 366 7.41 -15.48 -3.72
N SER A 367 7.02 -15.92 -2.51
CA SER A 367 8.02 -16.23 -1.46
C SER A 367 8.92 -17.41 -1.83
N ALA A 368 8.50 -18.25 -2.79
CA ALA A 368 9.19 -19.46 -3.21
C ALA A 368 10.03 -19.27 -4.50
N THR A 369 9.91 -18.14 -5.19
CA THR A 369 10.58 -17.92 -6.47
C THR A 369 11.58 -16.76 -6.39
N ALA A 370 12.47 -16.67 -7.37
CA ALA A 370 13.25 -15.46 -7.58
C ALA A 370 12.39 -14.42 -8.30
N TRP A 371 12.75 -13.14 -8.14
CA TRP A 371 12.16 -12.08 -8.94
C TRP A 371 12.32 -12.35 -10.43
N LYS A 372 11.29 -11.99 -11.20
CA LYS A 372 11.43 -11.93 -12.66
C LYS A 372 12.60 -11.04 -13.05
N SER A 373 13.35 -11.46 -14.07
CA SER A 373 14.50 -10.73 -14.60
C SER A 373 14.13 -9.54 -15.48
N THR A 374 12.90 -9.48 -15.97
CA THR A 374 12.37 -8.40 -16.81
C THR A 374 11.03 -7.95 -16.26
N PRO A 375 10.72 -6.64 -16.34
CA PRO A 375 9.43 -6.15 -15.94
C PRO A 375 8.36 -6.54 -16.96
N ASP A 376 7.13 -6.74 -16.50
CA ASP A 376 5.94 -6.82 -17.34
C ASP A 376 5.25 -5.45 -17.40
N GLN A 377 4.33 -5.29 -18.37
CA GLN A 377 3.46 -4.13 -18.49
C GLN A 377 2.06 -4.59 -18.91
N SER A 378 1.03 -4.01 -18.32
CA SER A 378 -0.36 -4.26 -18.73
C SER A 378 -0.76 -3.30 -19.84
N SER A 379 -1.34 -3.81 -20.93
CA SER A 379 -1.91 -2.98 -21.99
C SER A 379 -3.13 -2.16 -21.57
N GLN A 380 -3.63 -2.39 -20.35
CA GLN A 380 -4.76 -1.66 -19.77
C GLN A 380 -4.34 -0.40 -19.01
N TRP A 381 -3.05 -0.27 -18.66
CA TRP A 381 -2.57 0.91 -17.95
C TRP A 381 -2.26 2.02 -18.95
N LYS A 382 -2.83 3.20 -18.71
CA LYS A 382 -2.44 4.41 -19.43
C LYS A 382 -1.08 4.90 -18.95
N ASN A 383 -0.45 5.70 -19.79
CA ASN A 383 0.77 6.41 -19.42
C ASN A 383 0.45 7.44 -18.33
N ALA A 384 1.34 7.56 -17.35
CA ALA A 384 1.25 8.54 -16.30
C ALA A 384 1.52 9.97 -16.82
N ASP A 385 1.13 10.99 -16.06
CA ASP A 385 1.39 12.38 -16.43
C ASP A 385 2.89 12.74 -16.40
N SER A 386 3.64 12.16 -15.46
CA SER A 386 5.06 12.45 -15.25
C SER A 386 5.86 11.23 -14.76
N LEU A 387 7.17 11.27 -14.96
CA LEU A 387 8.12 10.18 -14.63
C LEU A 387 8.33 10.04 -13.11
N ALA A 388 8.29 11.17 -12.41
CA ALA A 388 8.39 11.26 -10.95
C ALA A 388 7.02 11.56 -10.30
N GLY A 389 5.92 11.30 -11.01
CA GLY A 389 4.57 11.54 -10.52
C GLY A 389 4.19 10.54 -9.44
N GLY A 390 3.23 10.88 -8.59
CA GLY A 390 2.83 9.99 -7.51
C GLY A 390 2.40 8.61 -8.01
N LEU A 391 2.93 7.57 -7.37
CA LEU A 391 2.59 6.16 -7.61
C LEU A 391 2.37 5.49 -6.26
N ALA A 392 1.23 4.84 -6.07
CA ALA A 392 0.95 4.08 -4.85
C ALA A 392 0.31 2.74 -5.18
N ALA A 393 0.64 1.72 -4.40
CA ALA A 393 0.07 0.39 -4.55
C ALA A 393 -0.35 -0.13 -3.17
N VAL A 394 -1.52 -0.75 -3.13
CA VAL A 394 -2.02 -1.45 -1.94
C VAL A 394 -2.53 -2.82 -2.35
N GLY A 395 -2.32 -3.80 -1.49
CA GLY A 395 -2.67 -5.18 -1.75
C GLY A 395 -3.33 -5.82 -0.54
N TRP A 396 -4.27 -6.72 -0.80
CA TRP A 396 -4.99 -7.46 0.22
C TRP A 396 -5.53 -8.76 -0.38
N THR A 397 -5.58 -9.84 0.41
CA THR A 397 -5.99 -11.18 -0.05
C THR A 397 -5.41 -11.54 -1.43
N ALA A 398 -6.20 -11.44 -2.51
CA ALA A 398 -5.81 -11.73 -3.90
C ALA A 398 -6.04 -10.53 -4.83
N ASN A 399 -6.13 -9.32 -4.29
CA ASN A 399 -6.40 -8.09 -5.01
C ASN A 399 -5.23 -7.11 -4.86
N ILE A 400 -5.04 -6.31 -5.91
CA ILE A 400 -4.17 -5.12 -5.87
C ILE A 400 -4.98 -3.92 -6.34
N ARG A 401 -4.67 -2.75 -5.80
CA ARG A 401 -4.96 -1.46 -6.40
C ARG A 401 -3.68 -0.69 -6.60
N LEU A 402 -3.57 -0.06 -7.76
CA LEU A 402 -2.48 0.79 -8.16
C LEU A 402 -3.06 2.15 -8.52
N TYR A 403 -2.44 3.21 -8.02
CA TYR A 403 -2.91 4.59 -8.14
C TYR A 403 -1.82 5.46 -8.75
N TYR A 404 -2.17 6.21 -9.78
CA TYR A 404 -1.29 7.16 -10.49
C TYR A 404 -2.12 8.25 -11.15
N ALA A 405 -1.45 9.31 -11.63
CA ALA A 405 -2.10 10.45 -12.27
C ALA A 405 -2.13 10.30 -13.81
N VAL A 406 -3.29 10.56 -14.41
CA VAL A 406 -3.50 10.66 -15.86
C VAL A 406 -4.42 11.85 -16.14
N SER A 407 -3.96 12.79 -16.95
CA SER A 407 -4.64 14.06 -17.25
C SER A 407 -5.04 14.82 -15.99
N ASP A 408 -4.13 14.92 -15.02
CA ASP A 408 -4.32 15.56 -13.71
C ASP A 408 -5.43 14.91 -12.84
N GLN A 409 -5.82 13.67 -13.16
CA GLN A 409 -6.80 12.88 -12.38
C GLN A 409 -6.15 11.62 -11.82
N ILE A 410 -6.54 11.23 -10.61
CA ILE A 410 -6.13 9.93 -10.09
C ILE A 410 -6.93 8.82 -10.78
N VAL A 411 -6.18 7.89 -11.34
CA VAL A 411 -6.68 6.67 -11.95
C VAL A 411 -6.38 5.50 -11.01
N GLU A 412 -7.34 4.59 -10.90
CA GLU A 412 -7.19 3.30 -10.25
C GLU A 412 -7.01 2.20 -11.31
N ALA A 413 -5.90 1.46 -11.24
CA ALA A 413 -5.79 0.17 -11.87
C ALA A 413 -6.04 -0.93 -10.81
N ALA A 414 -7.03 -1.78 -11.07
CA ALA A 414 -7.48 -2.83 -10.19
C ALA A 414 -7.15 -4.21 -10.74
N LEU A 415 -6.37 -5.00 -9.99
CA LEU A 415 -6.19 -6.42 -10.25
C LEU A 415 -7.25 -7.19 -9.47
N ILE A 416 -8.14 -7.85 -10.21
CA ILE A 416 -9.17 -8.72 -9.63
C ILE A 416 -8.92 -10.14 -10.16
N LYS A 417 -8.57 -11.05 -9.26
CA LYS A 417 -8.11 -12.42 -9.57
C LYS A 417 -6.82 -12.42 -10.39
N SER A 418 -6.91 -12.22 -11.70
CA SER A 418 -5.78 -12.28 -12.64
C SER A 418 -5.90 -11.29 -13.80
N SER A 419 -6.89 -10.39 -13.78
CA SER A 419 -7.11 -9.42 -14.84
C SER A 419 -7.11 -8.01 -14.30
N TRP A 420 -6.35 -7.15 -14.99
CA TRP A 420 -6.34 -5.72 -14.73
C TRP A 420 -7.55 -5.04 -15.36
N ARG A 421 -8.10 -4.08 -14.64
CA ARG A 421 -9.10 -3.11 -15.13
C ARG A 421 -8.65 -1.74 -14.68
N GLU A 422 -8.90 -0.72 -15.50
CA GLU A 422 -8.52 0.65 -15.19
C GLU A 422 -9.75 1.56 -15.22
N GLY A 423 -9.86 2.49 -14.28
CA GLY A 423 -10.92 3.49 -14.23
C GLY A 423 -10.51 4.74 -13.45
N ALA A 424 -11.11 5.87 -13.80
CA ALA A 424 -10.95 7.08 -12.99
C ALA A 424 -11.65 6.91 -11.64
N ILE A 425 -11.08 7.50 -10.59
CA ILE A 425 -11.74 7.58 -9.29
C ILE A 425 -12.76 8.72 -9.36
N SER A 426 -14.04 8.37 -9.50
CA SER A 426 -15.16 9.32 -9.45
C SER A 426 -15.47 9.71 -8.01
#